data_AF-K9J9M8-F1
#
_entry.id   AF-K9J9M8-F1
#
_cell.length_a   1.000
_cell.length_b   1.000
_cell.length_c   1.000
_cell.angle_alpha   90.00
_cell.angle_beta   90.00
_cell.angle_gamma   90.00
#
_symmetry.space_group_name_H-M   'P 1'
#
loop_
_entity.id
_entity.type
_entity.pdbx_description
1 polymer ?
#
loop_
_entity_poly.entity_id
_entity_poly.type
_entity_poly.pdbx_seq_one_letter_code
_entity_poly.pdbx_strand_id
1 'polypeptide(L)'
;WTVATGVHDRGHIYTSQIHSAVNIISHQGYDRRTHHNDATLVKLEKPIDITSTNVRIACLPEPHQVFDNQVCTATGWGTTYLGGQTTRYLEEIDLPIIANSQCRY
;
A
#
# COMPACT_ATOMS: atom_id res chain seq x y z
N TRP A 1 -11.01 2.85 -12.85
CA TRP A 1 -10.55 2.13 -11.64
C TRP A 1 -11.32 2.65 -10.44
N THR A 2 -11.53 1.79 -9.44
CA THR A 2 -12.21 2.15 -8.18
C THR A 2 -11.27 1.89 -7.02
N VAL A 3 -11.25 2.81 -6.06
CA VAL A 3 -10.45 2.72 -4.83
C VAL A 3 -11.40 2.70 -3.64
N ALA A 4 -11.20 1.77 -2.71
CA ALA A 4 -11.93 1.70 -1.46
C ALA A 4 -10.99 2.03 -0.30
N THR A 5 -11.40 2.88 0.63
CA THR A 5 -10.61 3.26 1.83
C THR A 5 -11.36 2.94 3.12
N GLY A 6 -10.62 2.65 4.19
CA GLY A 6 -11.20 2.27 5.49
C GLY A 6 -11.77 0.84 5.51
N VAL A 7 -11.30 -0.02 4.61
CA VAL A 7 -11.71 -1.42 4.52
C VAL A 7 -10.93 -2.25 5.54
N HIS A 8 -11.62 -3.12 6.27
CA HIS A 8 -11.02 -4.18 7.09
C HIS A 8 -11.52 -5.56 6.63
N ASP A 9 -12.83 -5.73 6.45
CA ASP A 9 -13.45 -6.94 5.90
C ASP A 9 -13.79 -6.75 4.42
N ARG A 10 -13.13 -7.52 3.53
CA ARG A 10 -13.42 -7.49 2.08
C ARG A 10 -14.79 -8.04 1.71
N GLY A 11 -15.42 -8.83 2.57
CA GLY A 11 -16.78 -9.32 2.40
C GLY A 11 -17.86 -8.31 2.81
N HIS A 12 -17.52 -7.27 3.58
CA HIS A 12 -18.45 -6.26 4.07
C HIS A 12 -17.84 -4.85 3.99
N ILE A 13 -17.95 -4.23 2.83
CA ILE A 13 -17.38 -2.90 2.55
C ILE A 13 -18.32 -1.72 2.89
N TYR A 14 -19.43 -1.97 3.60
CA TYR A 14 -20.47 -0.97 3.86
C TYR A 14 -20.00 0.25 4.67
N THR A 15 -18.91 0.12 5.43
CA THR A 15 -18.29 1.20 6.21
C THR A 15 -17.14 1.89 5.47
N SER A 16 -16.85 1.49 4.24
CA SER A 16 -15.76 2.03 3.44
C SER A 16 -16.19 3.22 2.59
N GLN A 17 -15.23 4.06 2.21
CA GLN A 17 -15.45 5.11 1.22
C GLN A 17 -15.03 4.58 -0.15
N ILE A 18 -15.90 4.73 -1.15
CA ILE A 18 -15.67 4.27 -2.52
C ILE A 18 -15.41 5.47 -3.42
N HIS A 19 -14.27 5.45 -4.12
CA HIS A 19 -13.79 6.55 -4.95
C HIS A 19 -13.53 6.08 -6.38
N SER A 20 -13.99 6.86 -7.36
CA SER A 20 -13.60 6.71 -8.76
C SER A 20 -12.21 7.33 -8.97
N ALA A 21 -11.34 6.62 -9.68
CA ALA A 21 -10.08 7.18 -10.16
C ALA A 21 -10.29 7.92 -11.49
N VAL A 22 -9.85 9.18 -11.56
CA VAL A 22 -9.93 10.01 -12.77
C VAL A 22 -8.62 10.03 -13.55
N ASN A 23 -7.50 9.72 -12.91
CA ASN A 23 -6.22 9.64 -13.60
C ASN A 23 -5.28 8.64 -12.92
N ILE A 24 -4.41 8.03 -13.71
CA ILE A 24 -3.33 7.14 -13.28
C ILE A 24 -2.04 7.71 -13.84
N ILE A 25 -1.13 8.13 -12.97
CA ILE A 25 0.11 8.81 -13.32
C ILE A 25 1.26 7.90 -12.92
N SER A 26 1.70 7.06 -13.85
CA SER A 26 2.83 6.15 -13.63
C SER A 26 4.16 6.88 -13.76
N HIS A 27 5.15 6.44 -12.99
CA HIS A 27 6.49 7.00 -13.06
C HIS A 27 7.06 6.85 -14.48
N GLN A 28 7.54 7.95 -15.07
CA GLN A 28 7.99 7.98 -16.47
C GLN A 28 9.17 7.05 -16.76
N GLY A 29 9.99 6.79 -15.74
CA GLY A 29 11.13 5.87 -15.81
C GLY A 29 10.81 4.41 -15.43
N TYR A 30 9.53 4.01 -15.36
CA TYR A 30 9.16 2.63 -15.05
C TYR A 30 9.67 1.66 -16.12
N ASP A 31 10.39 0.63 -15.71
CA ASP A 31 10.84 -0.46 -16.57
C ASP A 31 10.15 -1.77 -16.16
N ARG A 32 9.28 -2.27 -17.05
CA ARG A 32 8.52 -3.50 -16.83
C ARG A 32 9.38 -4.77 -16.69
N ARG A 33 10.58 -4.80 -17.28
CA ARG A 33 11.46 -5.97 -17.22
C ARG A 33 12.22 -6.05 -15.91
N THR A 34 12.64 -4.90 -15.38
CA THR A 34 13.48 -4.83 -14.16
C THR A 34 12.68 -4.43 -12.92
N HIS A 35 11.44 -3.97 -13.09
CA HIS A 35 10.62 -3.34 -12.05
C HIS A 35 11.27 -2.08 -11.46
N HIS A 36 12.24 -1.48 -12.16
CA HIS A 36 12.84 -0.23 -11.73
C HIS A 36 11.80 0.90 -11.80
N ASN A 37 11.77 1.75 -10.77
CA ASN A 37 10.80 2.82 -10.57
C ASN A 37 9.32 2.35 -10.58
N ASP A 38 9.02 1.23 -9.92
CA ASP A 38 7.65 0.72 -9.76
C ASP A 38 6.83 1.57 -8.75
N ALA A 39 6.43 2.76 -9.20
CA ALA A 39 5.60 3.70 -8.46
C ALA A 39 4.57 4.38 -9.38
N THR A 40 3.35 4.55 -8.89
CA THR A 40 2.25 5.20 -9.63
C THR A 40 1.35 5.98 -8.68
N LEU A 41 0.89 7.15 -9.12
CA LEU A 41 -0.11 7.94 -8.40
C LEU A 41 -1.51 7.71 -8.99
N VAL A 42 -2.50 7.53 -8.12
CA VAL A 42 -3.92 7.43 -8.49
C VAL A 42 -4.62 8.72 -8.07
N LYS A 43 -5.08 9.52 -9.03
CA LYS A 43 -5.86 10.73 -8.76
C LYS A 43 -7.34 10.36 -8.66
N LEU A 44 -7.95 10.63 -7.52
CA LEU A 44 -9.38 10.39 -7.29
C LEU A 44 -10.23 11.56 -7.82
N GLU A 45 -11.47 11.25 -8.20
CA GLU A 45 -12.45 12.25 -8.66
C GLU A 45 -12.81 13.23 -7.55
N LYS A 46 -12.98 12.71 -6.33
CA LYS A 46 -13.35 13.45 -5.14
C LYS A 46 -12.35 13.17 -4.02
N PRO A 47 -12.08 14.15 -3.13
CA PRO A 47 -11.24 13.94 -1.96
C PRO A 47 -11.78 12.81 -1.07
N ILE A 48 -10.87 12.17 -0.34
CA ILE A 48 -11.19 11.23 0.74
C ILE A 48 -11.65 12.03 1.97
N ASP A 49 -12.71 11.57 2.64
CA ASP A 49 -13.13 12.12 3.93
C ASP A 49 -12.24 11.56 5.05
N ILE A 50 -11.25 12.36 5.45
CA ILE A 50 -10.31 12.02 6.53
C ILE A 50 -10.86 12.27 7.94
N THR A 51 -12.10 12.74 8.06
CA THR A 51 -12.78 12.86 9.37
C THR A 51 -13.34 11.51 9.84
N SER A 52 -13.48 10.55 8.93
CA SER A 52 -13.82 9.16 9.24
C SER A 52 -12.81 8.53 10.19
N THR A 53 -13.30 7.79 11.19
CA THR A 53 -12.45 7.13 12.20
C THR A 53 -11.51 6.07 11.60
N ASN A 54 -11.85 5.52 10.44
CA ASN A 54 -11.16 4.37 9.84
C ASN A 54 -10.19 4.77 8.72
N VAL A 55 -9.99 6.07 8.49
CA VAL A 55 -9.15 6.56 7.39
C VAL A 55 -8.17 7.61 7.90
N ARG A 56 -6.88 7.39 7.64
CA ARG A 56 -5.81 8.33 7.97
C ARG A 56 -4.78 8.38 6.83
N ILE A 57 -4.11 9.52 6.71
CA ILE A 57 -3.05 9.73 5.72
C ILE A 57 -1.72 9.20 6.30
N ALA A 58 -0.97 8.43 5.51
CA ALA A 58 0.38 8.02 5.86
C ALA A 58 1.38 9.17 5.57
N CYS A 59 2.40 9.30 6.42
CA CYS A 59 3.48 10.25 6.19
C CYS A 59 4.39 9.79 5.05
N LEU A 60 4.92 10.74 4.28
CA LEU A 60 6.00 10.48 3.35
C LEU A 60 7.35 10.65 4.05
N PRO A 61 8.35 9.82 3.70
CA PRO A 61 9.71 10.00 4.21
C PRO A 61 10.39 11.22 3.57
N GLU A 62 11.40 11.74 4.25
CA GLU A 62 12.30 12.73 3.65
C GLU A 62 13.21 12.08 2.59
N PRO A 63 13.69 12.85 1.59
CA PRO A 63 14.65 12.34 0.62
C PRO A 63 15.88 11.71 1.31
N HIS A 64 16.22 10.49 0.90
CA HIS A 64 17.35 9.72 1.44
C HIS A 64 17.24 9.33 2.93
N GLN A 65 16.04 9.38 3.53
CA GLN A 65 15.83 8.86 4.87
C GLN A 65 16.16 7.35 4.93
N VAL A 66 16.95 6.97 5.93
CA VAL A 66 17.41 5.59 6.15
C VAL A 66 16.63 4.96 7.29
N PHE A 67 16.17 3.73 7.09
CA PHE A 67 15.35 2.98 8.06
C PHE A 67 16.00 1.66 8.52
N ASP A 68 17.27 1.46 8.20
CA ASP A 68 18.02 0.24 8.53
C ASP A 68 17.91 -0.12 10.02
N ASN A 69 17.72 -1.42 10.30
CA ASN A 69 17.53 -1.99 11.64
C ASN A 69 16.29 -1.51 12.42
N GLN A 70 15.39 -0.77 11.78
CA GLN A 70 14.06 -0.49 12.34
C GLN A 70 13.10 -1.64 12.01
N VAL A 71 11.92 -1.61 12.62
CA VAL A 71 10.82 -2.54 12.31
C VAL A 71 9.79 -1.78 11.48
N CYS A 72 9.35 -2.37 10.37
CA CYS A 72 8.20 -1.91 9.61
C CYS A 72 7.03 -2.88 9.77
N THR A 73 5.83 -2.36 9.57
CA THR A 73 4.61 -3.17 9.53
C THR A 73 4.18 -3.28 8.06
N ALA A 74 4.06 -4.51 7.57
CA ALA A 74 3.43 -4.81 6.28
C ALA A 74 1.98 -5.23 6.52
N THR A 75 1.05 -4.68 5.73
CA THR A 75 -0.38 -4.98 5.86
C THR A 75 -0.99 -5.38 4.53
N GLY A 76 -2.05 -6.19 4.56
CA GLY A 76 -2.82 -6.51 3.36
C GLY A 76 -3.77 -7.69 3.51
N TRP A 77 -4.45 -8.00 2.41
CA TRP A 77 -5.33 -9.16 2.28
C TRP A 77 -4.72 -10.25 1.38
N GLY A 78 -3.39 -10.33 1.35
CA GLY A 78 -2.66 -11.27 0.51
C GLY A 78 -2.80 -12.72 0.97
N THR A 79 -2.08 -13.62 0.32
CA THR A 79 -1.91 -14.99 0.78
C THR A 79 -0.99 -15.03 2.00
N THR A 80 -1.34 -15.76 3.05
CA THR A 80 -0.50 -15.90 4.27
C THR A 80 0.55 -17.00 4.16
N TYR A 81 0.49 -17.80 3.10
CA TYR A 81 1.48 -18.82 2.76
C TYR A 81 1.53 -19.01 1.24
N LEU A 82 2.61 -19.62 0.76
CA LEU A 82 2.84 -19.83 -0.67
C LEU A 82 1.73 -20.70 -1.29
N GLY A 83 1.07 -20.18 -2.33
CA GLY A 83 -0.01 -20.88 -3.01
C GLY A 83 -1.35 -20.93 -2.25
N GLY A 84 -1.45 -20.21 -1.13
CA GLY A 84 -2.68 -20.13 -0.34
C GLY A 84 -3.78 -19.26 -0.96
N GLN A 85 -4.90 -19.17 -0.26
CA GLN A 85 -5.96 -18.21 -0.59
C GLN A 85 -5.72 -16.86 0.08
N THR A 86 -6.25 -15.79 -0.51
CA THR A 86 -6.24 -14.46 0.09
C THR A 86 -7.14 -14.38 1.31
N THR A 87 -6.79 -13.56 2.29
CA THR A 87 -7.59 -13.38 3.51
C THR A 87 -8.81 -12.48 3.29
N ARG A 88 -9.83 -12.68 4.15
CA ARG A 88 -11.05 -11.86 4.21
C ARG A 88 -10.82 -10.57 5.01
N TYR A 89 -10.14 -10.69 6.15
CA TYR A 89 -9.81 -9.59 7.05
C TYR A 89 -8.40 -9.07 6.77
N LEU A 90 -8.17 -7.80 7.07
CA LEU A 90 -6.86 -7.17 6.91
C LEU A 90 -5.90 -7.81 7.91
N GLU A 91 -4.78 -8.31 7.41
CA GLU A 91 -3.72 -8.86 8.24
C GLU A 91 -2.55 -7.88 8.31
N GLU A 92 -1.74 -8.03 9.36
CA GLU A 92 -0.50 -7.28 9.56
C GLU A 92 0.63 -8.18 10.04
N ILE A 93 1.86 -7.80 9.73
CA ILE A 93 3.07 -8.43 10.23
C ILE A 93 4.18 -7.41 10.42
N ASP A 94 4.89 -7.50 11.54
CA ASP A 94 6.08 -6.71 11.82
C ASP A 94 7.33 -7.41 11.28
N LEU A 95 8.14 -6.66 10.54
CA LEU A 95 9.34 -7.15 9.85
C LEU A 95 10.54 -6.24 10.13
N PRO A 96 11.73 -6.80 10.38
CA PRO A 96 12.95 -6.00 10.48
C PRO A 96 13.37 -5.49 9.10
N ILE A 97 13.72 -4.21 9.02
CA ILE A 97 14.32 -3.61 7.84
C ILE A 97 15.81 -3.96 7.82
N ILE A 98 16.23 -4.62 6.75
CA ILE A 98 17.64 -4.96 6.50
C ILE A 98 18.30 -3.89 5.64
N ALA A 99 19.59 -3.64 5.90
CA ALA A 99 20.36 -2.69 5.11
C ALA A 99 20.54 -3.18 3.65
N ASN A 100 20.58 -2.26 2.69
CA ASN A 100 20.80 -2.60 1.28
C ASN A 100 22.12 -3.35 1.03
N SER A 101 23.15 -3.11 1.85
CA SER A 101 24.43 -3.85 1.78
C SER A 101 24.31 -5.33 2.18
N GLN A 102 23.28 -5.68 2.95
CA GLN A 102 22.97 -7.04 3.37
C GLN A 102 21.97 -7.71 2.42
N CYS A 103 21.07 -6.93 1.82
CA CYS A 103 20.12 -7.40 0.81
C CYS A 103 20.86 -7.67 -0.51
N ARG A 104 21.32 -8.92 -0.70
CA ARG A 104 21.96 -9.36 -1.94
C ARG A 104 20.93 -10.06 -2.81
N TYR A 105 20.49 -9.38 -3.86
CA TYR A 105 19.67 -9.95 -4.93
C TYR A 105 20.35 -9.74 -6.27
#